data_AF-A0A9E5FC87-F1
#
_entry.id   AF-A0A9E5FC87-F1
#
_cell.length_a   1.000
_cell.length_b   1.000
_cell.length_c   1.000
_cell.angle_alpha   90.00
_cell.angle_beta   90.00
_cell.angle_gamma   90.00
#
_symmetry.space_group_name_H-M   'P 1'
#
loop_
_entity.id
_entity.type
_entity.pdbx_description
1 polymer ?
#
loop_
_entity_poly.entity_id
_entity_poly.type
_entity_poly.pdbx_seq_one_letter_code
_entity_poly.pdbx_strand_id
1 'polypeptide(L)'
;MSDHSEDSVSIIDLVESVLAEDEWHYERNEETNVILSGVKCKNTTLRLAFDAKEESEILLMYGLLDGHAPADKMAEAAEFITRANFALLVGNFEMDYADGEIRFKVSVDFEGGTLTPIMIRNMISYCAITVNRYYGSLMGVLFGNLDPAEAAMAAEEADHDDDDHEHSEDCDHDAFDIEIDDSDEKPEDRA
;
A
#
# COMPACT_ATOMS: atom_id res chain seq x y z
N MET A 1 -3.14 40.10 -22.76
CA MET A 1 -1.96 39.99 -21.89
C MET A 1 -1.87 38.52 -21.52
N SER A 2 -0.79 37.90 -22.02
CA SER A 2 -0.26 36.57 -21.65
C SER A 2 -1.27 35.45 -21.36
N ASP A 3 -1.59 34.74 -22.44
CA ASP A 3 -1.66 33.29 -22.54
C ASP A 3 -0.63 32.58 -21.63
N HIS A 4 -1.10 31.91 -20.57
CA HIS A 4 -0.42 30.85 -19.79
C HIS A 4 -1.52 29.99 -19.13
N SER A 5 -2.13 29.07 -19.89
CA SER A 5 -2.60 27.82 -19.31
C SER A 5 -1.59 26.75 -19.70
N GLU A 6 -0.49 26.66 -18.96
CA GLU A 6 0.34 25.46 -18.99
C GLU A 6 -0.51 24.33 -18.42
N ASP A 7 -0.86 23.36 -19.26
CA ASP A 7 -1.50 22.11 -18.85
C ASP A 7 -0.53 21.36 -17.91
N SER A 8 -0.53 21.71 -16.63
CA SER A 8 0.16 20.93 -15.61
C SER A 8 -0.54 19.59 -15.50
N VAL A 9 0.16 18.49 -15.83
CA VAL A 9 -0.33 17.13 -15.64
C VAL A 9 -0.70 16.94 -14.17
N SER A 10 -1.92 16.48 -13.89
CA SER A 10 -2.35 16.23 -12.51
C SER A 10 -1.58 15.04 -11.92
N ILE A 11 -1.49 14.96 -10.59
CA ILE A 11 -0.80 13.85 -9.89
C ILE A 11 -1.39 12.51 -10.33
N ILE A 12 -2.71 12.43 -10.38
CA ILE A 12 -3.40 11.19 -10.71
C ILE A 12 -3.20 10.79 -12.18
N ASP A 13 -3.13 11.75 -13.11
CA ASP A 13 -2.87 11.45 -14.53
C ASP A 13 -1.44 10.92 -14.71
N LEU A 14 -0.49 11.39 -13.90
CA LEU A 14 0.86 10.84 -13.88
C LEU A 14 0.86 9.40 -13.35
N VAL A 15 0.12 9.10 -12.29
CA VAL A 15 -0.05 7.71 -11.80
C VAL A 15 -0.63 6.82 -12.91
N GLU A 16 -1.71 7.26 -13.55
CA GLU A 16 -2.35 6.56 -14.67
C GLU A 16 -1.36 6.28 -15.80
N SER A 17 -0.55 7.29 -16.17
CA SER A 17 0.47 7.12 -17.22
C SER A 17 1.54 6.09 -16.85
N VAL A 18 1.97 6.05 -15.58
CA VAL A 18 2.98 5.08 -15.11
C VAL A 18 2.43 3.67 -15.15
N LEU A 19 1.20 3.48 -14.66
CA LEU A 19 0.54 2.19 -14.69
C LEU A 19 0.30 1.72 -16.13
N ALA A 20 -0.12 2.62 -17.02
CA ALA A 20 -0.32 2.30 -18.44
C ALA A 20 1.00 1.97 -19.16
N GLU A 21 2.08 2.72 -18.90
CA GLU A 21 3.41 2.47 -19.47
C GLU A 21 3.98 1.11 -19.04
N ASP A 22 3.73 0.73 -17.79
CA ASP A 22 4.19 -0.54 -17.22
C ASP A 22 3.20 -1.69 -17.47
N GLU A 23 2.16 -1.46 -18.28
CA GLU A 23 1.12 -2.43 -18.67
C GLU A 23 0.31 -3.02 -17.49
N TRP A 24 0.12 -2.23 -16.42
CA TRP A 24 -0.70 -2.63 -15.28
C TRP A 24 -2.19 -2.53 -15.60
N HIS A 25 -2.97 -3.45 -15.04
CA HIS A 25 -4.42 -3.33 -14.98
C HIS A 25 -4.82 -2.35 -13.87
N TYR A 26 -5.71 -1.41 -14.20
CA TYR A 26 -6.22 -0.42 -13.25
C TYR A 26 -7.63 0.05 -13.62
N GLU A 27 -8.32 0.61 -12.63
CA GLU A 27 -9.61 1.29 -12.77
C GLU A 27 -9.53 2.66 -12.09
N ARG A 28 -10.04 3.70 -12.76
CA ARG A 28 -10.09 5.06 -12.23
C ARG A 28 -11.51 5.41 -11.82
N ASN A 29 -11.71 5.82 -10.58
CA ASN A 29 -12.94 6.43 -10.13
C ASN A 29 -12.86 7.95 -10.39
N GLU A 30 -13.64 8.44 -11.36
CA GLU A 30 -13.65 9.86 -11.75
C GLU A 30 -14.26 10.77 -10.66
N GLU A 31 -15.11 10.25 -9.77
CA GLU A 31 -15.76 11.06 -8.73
C GLU A 31 -14.83 11.32 -7.54
N THR A 32 -14.09 10.30 -7.11
CA THR A 32 -13.18 10.37 -5.95
C THR A 32 -11.74 10.65 -6.34
N ASN A 33 -11.43 10.64 -7.64
CA ASN A 33 -10.08 10.79 -8.19
C ASN A 33 -9.07 9.76 -7.64
N VAL A 34 -9.56 8.55 -7.39
CA VAL A 34 -8.79 7.40 -6.92
C VAL A 34 -8.54 6.43 -8.07
N ILE A 35 -7.32 5.89 -8.17
CA ILE A 35 -7.01 4.78 -9.06
C ILE A 35 -6.85 3.50 -8.24
N LEU A 36 -7.55 2.45 -8.63
CA LEU A 36 -7.44 1.10 -8.07
C LEU A 36 -6.64 0.21 -9.01
N SER A 37 -5.80 -0.64 -8.44
CA SER A 37 -5.02 -1.66 -9.16
C SER A 37 -4.77 -2.86 -8.25
N GLY A 38 -3.98 -3.84 -8.68
CA GLY A 38 -3.67 -5.03 -7.89
C GLY A 38 -2.27 -5.54 -8.16
N VAL A 39 -1.64 -6.13 -7.13
CA VAL A 39 -0.36 -6.82 -7.26
C VAL A 39 -0.40 -8.14 -6.52
N LYS A 40 0.11 -9.20 -7.15
CA LYS A 40 0.27 -10.50 -6.52
C LYS A 40 1.69 -10.61 -5.99
N CYS A 41 1.79 -10.75 -4.68
CA CYS A 41 3.02 -11.09 -4.00
C CYS A 41 3.10 -12.61 -3.79
N LYS A 42 4.25 -13.09 -3.30
CA LYS A 42 4.48 -14.50 -3.02
C LYS A 42 3.50 -15.09 -2.00
N ASN A 43 3.20 -14.34 -0.94
CA ASN A 43 2.41 -14.82 0.20
C ASN A 43 0.99 -14.23 0.25
N THR A 44 0.68 -13.20 -0.54
CA THR A 44 -0.60 -12.49 -0.52
C THR A 44 -0.86 -11.79 -1.85
N THR A 45 -2.12 -11.43 -2.11
CA THR A 45 -2.46 -10.42 -3.12
C THR A 45 -2.78 -9.11 -2.40
N LEU A 46 -2.48 -7.98 -3.02
CA LEU A 46 -2.84 -6.65 -2.53
C LEU A 46 -3.67 -5.92 -3.56
N ARG A 47 -4.76 -5.30 -3.11
CA ARG A 47 -5.39 -4.22 -3.87
C ARG A 47 -4.64 -2.94 -3.58
N LEU A 48 -4.30 -2.19 -4.62
CA LEU A 48 -3.62 -0.91 -4.51
C LEU A 48 -4.63 0.21 -4.75
N ALA A 49 -4.65 1.22 -3.90
CA ALA A 49 -5.45 2.43 -4.08
C ALA A 49 -4.54 3.66 -4.06
N PHE A 50 -4.54 4.44 -5.13
CA PHE A 50 -3.80 5.69 -5.25
C PHE A 50 -4.77 6.86 -5.06
N ASP A 51 -4.46 7.73 -4.11
CA ASP A 51 -5.26 8.89 -3.74
C ASP A 51 -4.39 10.15 -3.81
N ALA A 52 -4.71 11.01 -4.79
CA ALA A 52 -3.98 12.23 -5.09
C ALA A 52 -4.58 13.44 -4.36
N LYS A 53 -3.81 14.08 -3.47
CA LYS A 53 -4.16 15.35 -2.84
C LYS A 53 -3.49 16.49 -3.60
N GLU A 54 -4.08 16.83 -4.75
CA GLU A 54 -3.57 17.82 -5.71
C GLU A 54 -3.21 19.16 -5.05
N GLU A 55 -4.08 19.69 -4.18
CA GLU A 55 -3.86 20.99 -3.53
C GLU A 55 -2.65 21.02 -2.59
N SER A 56 -2.26 19.87 -2.05
CA SER A 56 -1.18 19.75 -1.06
C SER A 56 0.08 19.11 -1.64
N GLU A 57 0.10 18.77 -2.93
CA GLU A 57 1.25 18.09 -3.57
C GLU A 57 1.65 16.79 -2.82
N ILE A 58 0.63 16.02 -2.40
CA ILE A 58 0.81 14.73 -1.73
C ILE A 58 0.14 13.64 -2.55
N LEU A 59 0.88 12.55 -2.81
CA LEU A 59 0.33 11.30 -3.30
C LEU A 59 0.31 10.28 -2.17
N LEU A 60 -0.86 9.72 -1.88
CA LEU A 60 -1.03 8.57 -1.00
C LEU A 60 -1.24 7.32 -1.85
N MET A 61 -0.69 6.21 -1.38
CA MET A 61 -1.02 4.89 -1.88
C MET A 61 -1.26 3.94 -0.71
N TYR A 62 -2.30 3.14 -0.83
CA TYR A 62 -2.66 2.11 0.13
C TYR A 62 -2.55 0.73 -0.52
N GLY A 63 -1.80 -0.17 0.11
CA GLY A 63 -1.90 -1.61 -0.12
C GLY A 63 -2.92 -2.21 0.85
N LEU A 64 -4.09 -2.56 0.34
CA LEU A 64 -5.18 -3.16 1.08
C LEU A 64 -4.95 -4.67 1.17
N LEU A 65 -4.93 -5.19 2.41
CA LEU A 65 -4.87 -6.63 2.64
C LEU A 65 -6.29 -7.20 2.61
N ASP A 66 -6.41 -8.45 2.16
CA ASP A 66 -7.70 -9.13 2.21
C ASP A 66 -8.05 -9.56 3.64
N GLY A 67 -9.28 -9.24 4.04
CA GLY A 67 -9.84 -9.62 5.34
C GLY A 67 -9.54 -8.63 6.46
N HIS A 68 -10.10 -8.94 7.64
CA HIS A 68 -10.03 -8.08 8.82
C HIS A 68 -9.47 -8.88 10.00
N ALA A 69 -8.76 -8.18 10.90
CA ALA A 69 -8.35 -8.73 12.18
C ALA A 69 -9.59 -9.14 12.99
N PRO A 70 -9.67 -10.38 13.50
CA PRO A 70 -10.74 -10.78 14.40
C PRO A 70 -10.81 -9.87 15.63
N ALA A 71 -12.01 -9.57 16.11
CA ALA A 71 -12.22 -8.62 17.21
C ALA A 71 -11.44 -8.97 18.50
N ASP A 72 -11.23 -10.26 18.77
CA ASP A 72 -10.45 -10.77 19.91
C ASP A 72 -8.93 -10.79 19.67
N LYS A 73 -8.47 -10.35 18.49
CA LYS A 73 -7.07 -10.29 18.06
C LYS A 73 -6.57 -8.90 17.71
N MET A 74 -7.46 -7.90 17.71
CA MET A 74 -7.10 -6.52 17.34
C MET A 74 -6.03 -5.93 18.26
N ALA A 75 -6.03 -6.27 19.55
CA ALA A 75 -5.02 -5.77 20.48
C ALA A 75 -3.63 -6.31 20.15
N GLU A 76 -3.51 -7.60 19.89
CA GLU A 76 -2.27 -8.26 19.48
C GLU A 76 -1.81 -7.79 18.10
N ALA A 77 -2.73 -7.63 17.15
CA ALA A 77 -2.44 -7.11 15.82
C ALA A 77 -1.89 -5.67 15.90
N ALA A 78 -2.51 -4.80 16.70
CA ALA A 78 -2.04 -3.44 16.87
C ALA A 78 -0.66 -3.36 17.54
N GLU A 79 -0.38 -4.24 18.50
CA GLU A 79 0.95 -4.33 19.09
C GLU A 79 1.98 -4.74 18.04
N PHE A 80 1.69 -5.79 17.25
CA PHE A 80 2.56 -6.25 16.16
C PHE A 80 2.83 -5.13 15.15
N ILE A 81 1.77 -4.47 14.67
CA ILE A 81 1.82 -3.35 13.72
C ILE A 81 2.68 -2.21 14.27
N THR A 82 2.50 -1.84 15.54
CA THR A 82 3.27 -0.77 16.17
C THR A 82 4.76 -1.11 16.23
N ARG A 83 5.11 -2.38 16.50
CA ARG A 83 6.50 -2.85 16.54
C ARG A 83 7.12 -2.90 15.16
N ALA A 84 6.42 -3.46 14.18
CA ALA A 84 6.86 -3.50 12.78
C ALA A 84 7.13 -2.07 12.26
N ASN A 85 6.18 -1.15 12.47
CA ASN A 85 6.31 0.24 12.05
C ASN A 85 7.53 0.97 12.63
N PHE A 86 8.05 0.54 13.79
CA PHE A 86 9.24 1.16 14.37
C PHE A 86 10.52 0.83 13.58
N ALA A 87 10.55 -0.29 12.86
CA ALA A 87 11.68 -0.71 12.05
C ALA A 87 11.60 -0.23 10.59
N LEU A 88 10.41 0.09 10.09
CA LEU A 88 10.19 0.48 8.69
C LEU A 88 10.83 1.83 8.35
N LEU A 89 11.46 1.89 7.18
CA LEU A 89 12.02 3.13 6.61
C LEU A 89 11.01 3.88 5.75
N VAL A 90 10.15 3.16 5.03
CA VAL A 90 9.18 3.71 4.07
C VAL A 90 7.82 3.06 4.31
N GLY A 91 6.80 3.91 4.45
CA GLY A 91 5.43 3.49 4.69
C GLY A 91 5.18 2.98 6.12
N ASN A 92 3.94 2.58 6.38
CA ASN A 92 3.53 2.03 7.66
C ASN A 92 2.28 1.15 7.50
N PHE A 93 2.13 0.15 8.37
CA PHE A 93 0.85 -0.53 8.57
C PHE A 93 -0.11 0.37 9.37
N GLU A 94 -1.38 0.31 9.02
CA GLU A 94 -2.50 0.92 9.73
C GLU A 94 -3.54 -0.16 10.04
N MET A 95 -4.28 0.02 11.12
CA MET A 95 -5.45 -0.79 11.42
C MET A 95 -6.60 0.11 11.86
N ASP A 96 -7.78 -0.05 11.26
CA ASP A 96 -8.99 0.56 11.80
C ASP A 96 -9.47 -0.28 13.00
N TYR A 97 -9.59 0.37 14.16
CA TYR A 97 -10.07 -0.28 15.37
C TYR A 97 -11.60 -0.49 15.39
N ALA A 98 -12.33 0.04 14.40
CA ALA A 98 -13.76 -0.15 14.29
C ALA A 98 -14.15 -1.55 13.79
N ASP A 99 -13.41 -2.07 12.80
CA ASP A 99 -13.73 -3.31 12.10
C ASP A 99 -12.52 -4.25 11.93
N GLY A 100 -11.30 -3.78 12.21
CA GLY A 100 -10.07 -4.58 12.11
C GLY A 100 -9.48 -4.58 10.70
N GLU A 101 -9.90 -3.68 9.81
CA GLU A 101 -9.27 -3.52 8.50
C GLU A 101 -7.77 -3.23 8.69
N ILE A 102 -6.89 -3.95 7.99
CA ILE A 102 -5.45 -3.70 8.00
C ILE A 102 -5.01 -3.32 6.60
N ARG A 103 -4.23 -2.25 6.50
CA ARG A 103 -3.65 -1.76 5.25
C ARG A 103 -2.24 -1.28 5.44
N PHE A 104 -1.50 -1.15 4.35
CA PHE A 104 -0.19 -0.53 4.32
C PHE A 104 -0.28 0.81 3.59
N LYS A 105 0.19 1.89 4.21
CA LYS A 105 0.19 3.23 3.61
C LYS A 105 1.59 3.62 3.20
N VAL A 106 1.73 4.14 1.99
CA VAL A 106 2.90 4.88 1.54
C VAL A 106 2.42 6.25 1.10
N SER A 107 3.09 7.32 1.54
CA SER A 107 2.77 8.68 1.11
C SER A 107 4.04 9.40 0.72
N VAL A 108 3.94 10.24 -0.31
CA VAL A 108 5.02 11.12 -0.71
C VAL A 108 4.51 12.55 -0.82
N ASP A 109 5.14 13.42 -0.04
CA ASP A 109 5.07 14.87 -0.17
C ASP A 109 6.20 15.27 -1.13
N PHE A 110 5.86 15.97 -2.20
CA PHE A 110 6.81 16.44 -3.19
C PHE A 110 6.80 17.97 -3.34
N GLU A 111 6.31 18.70 -2.33
CA GLU A 111 6.31 20.17 -2.31
C GLU A 111 7.72 20.73 -2.59
N GLY A 112 7.80 21.69 -3.51
CA GLY A 112 9.07 22.28 -3.96
C GLY A 112 9.92 21.37 -4.85
N GLY A 113 9.40 20.21 -5.24
CA GLY A 113 10.00 19.28 -6.18
C GLY A 113 9.08 18.95 -7.35
N THR A 114 9.24 17.74 -7.90
CA THR A 114 8.36 17.21 -8.94
C THR A 114 8.17 15.74 -8.65
N LEU A 115 6.92 15.28 -8.60
CA LEU A 115 6.63 13.85 -8.54
C LEU A 115 7.17 13.17 -9.79
N THR A 116 7.99 12.14 -9.62
CA THR A 116 8.60 11.42 -10.74
C THR A 116 7.98 10.04 -10.92
N PRO A 117 7.97 9.50 -12.16
CA PRO A 117 7.55 8.12 -12.41
C PRO A 117 8.27 7.08 -11.55
N ILE A 118 9.54 7.31 -11.20
CA ILE A 118 10.33 6.41 -10.35
C ILE A 118 9.82 6.43 -8.91
N MET A 119 9.38 7.58 -8.40
CA MET A 119 8.80 7.67 -7.05
C MET A 119 7.54 6.80 -6.95
N ILE A 120 6.65 6.85 -7.95
CA ILE A 120 5.42 6.05 -8.00
C ILE A 120 5.74 4.56 -8.03
N ARG A 121 6.65 4.13 -8.93
CA ARG A 121 7.11 2.73 -9.00
C ARG A 121 7.72 2.26 -7.67
N ASN A 122 8.56 3.09 -7.06
CA ASN A 122 9.15 2.77 -5.76
C ASN A 122 8.09 2.62 -4.67
N MET A 123 7.06 3.47 -4.63
CA MET A 123 5.96 3.32 -3.67
C MET A 123 5.32 1.92 -3.81
N ILE A 124 5.02 1.49 -5.04
CA ILE A 124 4.45 0.16 -5.34
C ILE A 124 5.39 -0.95 -4.87
N SER A 125 6.67 -0.89 -5.26
CA SER A 125 7.67 -1.90 -4.91
C SER A 125 7.86 -2.01 -3.39
N TYR A 126 7.99 -0.88 -2.68
CA TYR A 126 8.12 -0.89 -1.22
C TYR A 126 6.89 -1.49 -0.55
N CYS A 127 5.69 -1.11 -0.98
CA CYS A 127 4.46 -1.69 -0.45
C CYS A 127 4.43 -3.22 -0.64
N ALA A 128 4.67 -3.71 -1.85
CA ALA A 128 4.62 -5.14 -2.16
C ALA A 128 5.67 -5.93 -1.37
N ILE A 129 6.92 -5.48 -1.37
CA ILE A 129 8.04 -6.16 -0.69
C ILE A 129 7.80 -6.18 0.82
N THR A 130 7.49 -5.03 1.42
CA THR A 130 7.28 -4.92 2.86
C THR A 130 6.07 -5.74 3.28
N VAL A 131 4.91 -5.61 2.63
CA VAL A 131 3.75 -6.39 3.06
C VAL A 131 4.01 -7.88 2.92
N ASN A 132 4.60 -8.34 1.81
CA ASN A 132 4.92 -9.75 1.62
C ASN A 132 5.83 -10.34 2.71
N ARG A 133 6.79 -9.55 3.20
CA ARG A 133 7.72 -9.91 4.29
C ARG A 133 6.99 -10.10 5.62
N TYR A 134 6.19 -9.13 6.03
CA TYR A 134 5.53 -9.18 7.34
C TYR A 134 4.25 -10.02 7.34
N TYR A 135 3.70 -10.35 6.17
CA TYR A 135 2.42 -11.05 6.05
C TYR A 135 2.38 -12.36 6.84
N GLY A 136 3.42 -13.19 6.75
CA GLY A 136 3.48 -14.46 7.46
C GLY A 136 3.41 -14.29 8.99
N SER A 137 4.17 -13.35 9.53
CA SER A 137 4.16 -13.02 10.96
C SER A 137 2.83 -12.43 11.40
N LEU A 138 2.24 -11.53 10.61
CA LEU A 138 0.91 -10.96 10.88
C LEU A 138 -0.15 -12.06 10.95
N MET A 139 -0.19 -12.96 9.96
CA MET A 139 -1.11 -14.10 9.95
C MET A 139 -0.87 -15.03 11.15
N GLY A 140 0.39 -15.21 11.58
CA GLY A 140 0.74 -15.95 12.78
C GLY A 140 0.22 -15.31 14.07
N VAL A 141 0.20 -13.99 14.17
CA VAL A 141 -0.42 -13.28 15.31
C VAL A 141 -1.94 -13.45 15.28
N LEU A 142 -2.56 -13.18 14.12
CA LEU A 142 -4.02 -13.21 13.96
C LEU A 142 -4.62 -14.61 14.15
N PHE A 143 -3.98 -15.64 13.60
CA PHE A 143 -4.55 -16.98 13.50
C PHE A 143 -3.71 -18.09 14.15
N GLY A 144 -2.43 -17.82 14.43
CA GLY A 144 -1.49 -18.77 15.03
C GLY A 144 -1.24 -18.59 16.53
N ASN A 145 -1.77 -17.52 17.15
CA ASN A 145 -1.45 -17.11 18.53
C ASN A 145 0.06 -16.89 18.77
N LEU A 146 0.79 -16.44 17.76
CA LEU A 146 2.17 -15.98 17.98
C LEU A 146 2.17 -14.71 18.84
N ASP A 147 3.19 -14.59 19.69
CA ASP A 147 3.42 -13.38 20.45
C ASP A 147 3.78 -12.22 19.49
N PRO A 148 3.14 -11.05 19.61
CA PRO A 148 3.40 -9.91 18.72
C PRO A 148 4.87 -9.45 18.68
N ALA A 149 5.59 -9.53 19.79
CA ALA A 149 6.97 -9.12 19.86
C ALA A 149 7.90 -10.12 19.16
N GLU A 150 7.69 -11.42 19.40
CA GLU A 150 8.43 -12.48 18.73
C GLU A 150 8.16 -12.49 17.22
N ALA A 151 6.90 -12.32 16.81
CA ALA A 151 6.51 -12.29 15.41
C ALA A 151 7.11 -11.10 14.65
N ALA A 152 7.15 -9.91 15.27
CA ALA A 152 7.78 -8.73 14.68
C ALA A 152 9.28 -8.95 14.50
N MET A 153 9.98 -9.44 15.52
CA MET A 153 11.41 -9.73 15.44
C MET A 153 11.74 -10.77 14.35
N ALA A 154 10.94 -11.84 14.24
CA ALA A 154 11.13 -12.85 13.21
C ALA A 154 10.93 -12.30 11.78
N ALA A 155 10.02 -11.34 11.59
CA ALA A 155 9.81 -10.69 10.30
C ALA A 155 11.02 -9.85 9.86
N GLU A 156 11.70 -9.19 10.81
CA GLU A 156 12.93 -8.43 10.54
C GLU A 156 14.10 -9.36 10.21
N GLU A 157 14.23 -10.48 10.93
CA GLU A 157 15.35 -11.42 10.74
C GLU A 157 15.27 -12.11 9.38
N ALA A 158 14.07 -12.45 8.90
CA ALA A 158 13.87 -13.06 7.60
C ALA A 158 14.35 -12.18 6.43
N ASP A 159 14.41 -10.87 6.63
CA ASP A 159 14.86 -9.93 5.61
C ASP A 159 16.38 -9.91 5.41
N HIS A 160 17.11 -10.15 6.49
CA HIS A 160 18.58 -10.15 6.46
C HIS A 160 19.15 -11.34 5.68
N ASP A 161 18.36 -12.40 5.47
CA ASP A 161 18.77 -13.62 4.75
C ASP A 161 18.46 -13.57 3.24
N ASP A 162 17.54 -12.71 2.79
CA ASP A 162 17.13 -12.59 1.36
C ASP A 162 17.93 -11.52 0.58
N ASP A 163 18.71 -10.66 1.25
CA ASP A 163 19.58 -9.62 0.63
C ASP A 163 20.76 -10.19 -0.21
N ASP A 164 20.94 -11.53 -0.23
CA ASP A 164 21.91 -12.23 -1.09
C ASP A 164 21.36 -12.52 -2.52
N HIS A 165 20.10 -12.16 -2.84
CA HIS A 165 19.52 -12.33 -4.17
C HIS A 165 19.03 -11.02 -4.80
N GLU A 166 19.73 -10.60 -5.86
CA GLU A 166 19.41 -9.49 -6.76
C GLU A 166 17.93 -9.47 -7.19
N HIS A 167 17.32 -8.28 -7.13
CA HIS A 167 16.05 -7.85 -7.73
C HIS A 167 14.93 -8.90 -7.86
N SER A 168 13.96 -8.80 -6.95
CA SER A 168 12.71 -9.57 -6.92
C SER A 168 12.01 -9.72 -8.28
N GLU A 169 12.15 -10.89 -8.90
CA GLU A 169 11.35 -11.35 -10.04
C GLU A 169 9.98 -11.94 -9.61
N ASP A 170 9.59 -11.81 -8.33
CA ASP A 170 8.51 -12.60 -7.72
C ASP A 170 7.14 -11.89 -7.57
N CYS A 171 7.02 -10.61 -7.97
CA CYS A 171 5.74 -9.89 -7.90
C CYS A 171 5.13 -9.73 -9.29
N ASP A 172 3.95 -10.33 -9.48
CA ASP A 172 3.22 -10.36 -10.74
C ASP A 172 2.10 -9.30 -10.74
N HIS A 173 2.02 -8.53 -11.82
CA HIS A 173 1.10 -7.39 -11.96
C HIS A 173 -0.29 -7.84 -12.44
N ASP A 174 -0.46 -9.11 -12.83
CA ASP A 174 -1.69 -9.69 -13.41
C ASP A 174 -2.79 -10.02 -12.37
N ALA A 175 -2.81 -9.37 -11.21
CA ALA A 175 -3.63 -9.78 -10.06
C ALA A 175 -5.09 -9.27 -10.04
N PHE A 176 -5.56 -8.62 -11.11
CA PHE A 176 -6.79 -7.82 -11.10
C PHE A 176 -8.12 -8.62 -11.14
N ASP A 177 -8.08 -9.96 -11.27
CA ASP A 177 -9.29 -10.81 -11.31
C ASP A 177 -9.88 -11.13 -9.91
N ILE A 178 -10.16 -10.13 -9.08
CA ILE A 178 -10.88 -10.31 -7.81
C ILE A 178 -12.23 -9.58 -7.89
N GLU A 179 -13.32 -10.32 -7.68
CA GLU A 179 -14.69 -9.80 -7.68
C GLU A 179 -14.81 -8.60 -6.71
N ILE A 180 -15.18 -7.46 -7.25
CA ILE A 180 -15.45 -6.23 -6.52
C ILE A 180 -16.63 -6.48 -5.57
N ASP A 181 -16.38 -6.51 -4.26
CA ASP A 181 -17.43 -6.28 -3.28
C ASP A 181 -17.51 -4.76 -3.04
N ASP A 182 -18.47 -4.11 -3.71
CA ASP A 182 -18.78 -2.67 -3.60
C ASP A 182 -19.22 -2.24 -2.19
N SER A 183 -19.02 -3.06 -1.16
CA SER A 183 -19.46 -2.79 0.20
C SER A 183 -18.46 -1.95 1.03
N ASP A 184 -17.23 -1.76 0.54
CA ASP A 184 -16.15 -1.02 1.22
C ASP A 184 -15.92 0.42 0.72
N GLU A 185 -16.73 0.94 -0.21
CA GLU A 185 -16.75 2.38 -0.51
C GLU A 185 -17.38 3.16 0.66
N LYS A 186 -16.61 3.45 1.71
CA LYS A 186 -16.97 4.52 2.65
C LYS A 186 -16.61 5.87 2.01
N PRO A 187 -17.58 6.79 1.84
CA PRO A 187 -17.31 8.12 1.33
C PRO A 187 -16.55 8.96 2.37
N GLU A 188 -15.83 9.94 1.83
CA GLU A 188 -15.07 11.00 2.51
C GLU A 188 -15.79 11.60 3.73
N ASP A 189 -15.10 11.65 4.86
CA ASP A 189 -15.04 12.82 5.76
C ASP A 189 -14.30 12.42 7.05
N ARG A 190 -13.00 12.77 7.16
CA ARG A 190 -12.40 13.08 8.47
C ARG A 190 -11.36 14.18 8.30
N ALA A 191 -11.78 15.36 8.78
CA ALA A 191 -11.03 16.59 8.99
C ALA A 191 -9.67 16.42 9.70
#